data_AF-A0A8J8A3K9-F1
#
_entry.id   AF-A0A8J8A3K9-F1
#
_cell.length_a   1.000
_cell.length_b   1.000
_cell.length_c   1.000
_cell.angle_alpha   90.00
_cell.angle_beta   90.00
_cell.angle_gamma   90.00
#
_symmetry.space_group_name_H-M   'P 1'
#
loop_
_entity.id
_entity.type
_entity.pdbx_description
1 polymer ?
#
loop_
_entity_poly.entity_id
_entity_poly.type
_entity_poly.pdbx_seq_one_letter_code
_entity_poly.pdbx_strand_id
1 'polypeptide(L)'
;MKVKVFNLEGEPVEEIELPKVFATPFRPDLIRRAVIASWTHRIQPQGRDPMAGKRRVTENIGKGHGMARVERIKTSPRFAAFVPFARGGRRTHPPKVEKVIWEDINKKERRLAIMSAIAATANYDLVRARGHIVDNVPQVPIVVTDDLEKVFKTAQTREIFKKLGVWDDIERAKRNTKIRAGKGKMRGRRYKKAKGPLIVVAKNEGIVQGARNHPGVDVVTVENLGVELLAPGTHPGRLTVWTKGAIERLREIYG
;
A
#
# COMPACT_ATOMS: atom_id res chain seq x y z
N MET A 1 -13.56 -11.81 23.50
CA MET A 1 -13.26 -10.42 23.92
C MET A 1 -14.47 -9.57 23.57
N LYS A 2 -15.02 -8.80 24.49
CA LYS A 2 -16.17 -7.94 24.24
C LYS A 2 -15.72 -6.49 23.98
N VAL A 3 -16.39 -5.80 23.07
CA VAL A 3 -16.13 -4.40 22.73
C VAL A 3 -17.44 -3.64 22.57
N LYS A 4 -17.43 -2.34 22.86
CA LYS A 4 -18.61 -1.50 22.74
C LYS A 4 -18.84 -1.09 21.29
N VAL A 5 -20.11 -0.93 20.90
CA VAL A 5 -20.53 -0.39 19.60
C VAL A 5 -20.98 1.05 19.83
N PHE A 6 -20.49 1.97 19.02
CA PHE A 6 -20.78 3.40 19.13
C PHE A 6 -21.79 3.85 18.08
N ASN A 7 -22.68 4.77 18.44
CA ASN A 7 -23.51 5.50 17.48
C ASN A 7 -22.70 6.58 16.73
N LEU A 8 -23.38 7.34 15.86
CA LEU A 8 -22.77 8.43 15.10
C LEU A 8 -22.39 9.63 15.99
N GLU A 9 -22.95 9.71 17.18
CA GLU A 9 -22.68 10.70 18.22
C GLU A 9 -21.41 10.37 19.03
N GLY A 10 -20.87 9.15 18.90
CA GLY A 10 -19.70 8.70 19.66
C GLY A 10 -20.02 8.18 21.05
N GLU A 11 -21.29 7.84 21.32
CA GLU A 11 -21.75 7.25 22.57
C GLU A 11 -21.92 5.72 22.43
N PRO A 12 -21.59 4.93 23.47
CA PRO A 12 -21.73 3.49 23.44
C PRO A 12 -23.20 3.06 23.55
N VAL A 13 -23.67 2.21 22.64
CA VAL A 13 -25.06 1.73 22.59
C VAL A 13 -25.17 0.25 22.94
N GLU A 14 -24.27 -0.57 22.41
CA GLU A 14 -24.32 -2.03 22.54
C GLU A 14 -22.93 -2.58 22.86
N GLU A 15 -22.85 -3.83 23.32
CA GLU A 15 -21.60 -4.54 23.50
C GLU A 15 -21.63 -5.83 22.65
N ILE A 16 -20.63 -6.02 21.79
CA ILE A 16 -20.53 -7.17 20.90
C ILE A 16 -19.29 -8.00 21.18
N GLU A 17 -19.39 -9.32 21.00
CA GLU A 17 -18.23 -10.21 21.09
C GLU A 17 -17.43 -10.25 19.78
N LEU A 18 -16.13 -9.97 19.87
CA LEU A 18 -15.22 -10.03 18.73
C LEU A 18 -15.05 -11.48 18.23
N PRO A 19 -15.02 -11.69 16.89
CA PRO A 19 -14.74 -13.00 16.31
C PRO A 19 -13.33 -13.51 16.64
N LYS A 20 -13.14 -14.84 16.55
CA LYS A 20 -11.86 -15.53 16.82
C LYS A 20 -10.67 -14.98 16.03
N VAL A 21 -10.91 -14.38 14.87
CA VAL A 21 -9.87 -13.76 14.03
C VAL A 21 -9.04 -12.72 14.77
N PHE A 22 -9.63 -11.99 15.72
CA PHE A 22 -8.93 -10.97 16.50
C PHE A 22 -7.97 -11.55 17.55
N ALA A 23 -8.08 -12.84 17.87
CA ALA A 23 -7.17 -13.56 18.75
C ALA A 23 -6.03 -14.28 18.01
N THR A 24 -5.95 -14.13 16.68
CA THR A 24 -4.90 -14.78 15.88
C THR A 24 -3.51 -14.31 16.32
N PRO A 25 -2.51 -15.21 16.46
CA PRO A 25 -1.16 -14.82 16.81
C PRO A 25 -0.57 -13.78 15.85
N PHE A 26 0.21 -12.86 16.40
CA PHE A 26 0.88 -11.82 15.63
C PHE A 26 2.07 -12.41 14.85
N ARG A 27 1.99 -12.38 13.51
CA ARG A 27 2.98 -12.96 12.59
C ARG A 27 3.43 -11.93 11.53
N PRO A 28 4.34 -11.02 11.88
CA PRO A 28 4.78 -9.95 10.99
C PRO A 28 5.54 -10.46 9.74
N ASP A 29 6.15 -11.64 9.83
CA ASP A 29 6.83 -12.35 8.75
C ASP A 29 5.87 -12.67 7.58
N LEU A 30 4.69 -13.19 7.87
CA LEU A 30 3.71 -13.52 6.83
C LEU A 30 2.99 -12.30 6.28
N ILE A 31 2.72 -11.32 7.15
CA ILE A 31 2.19 -10.02 6.72
C ILE A 31 3.14 -9.40 5.71
N ARG A 32 4.45 -9.41 6.00
CA ARG A 32 5.49 -8.90 5.10
C ARG A 32 5.45 -9.64 3.76
N ARG A 33 5.46 -10.98 3.76
CA ARG A 33 5.43 -11.78 2.53
C ARG A 33 4.20 -11.47 1.67
N ALA A 34 3.02 -11.42 2.28
CA ALA A 34 1.77 -11.13 1.58
C ALA A 34 1.73 -9.72 0.98
N VAL A 35 2.27 -8.72 1.69
CA VAL A 35 2.37 -7.35 1.19
C VAL A 35 3.37 -7.25 0.03
N ILE A 36 4.53 -7.92 0.12
CA ILE A 36 5.52 -7.94 -0.98
C ILE A 36 4.90 -8.58 -2.23
N ALA A 37 4.26 -9.75 -2.10
CA ALA A 37 3.58 -10.39 -3.22
C ALA A 37 2.57 -9.42 -3.87
N SER A 38 1.70 -8.80 -3.08
CA SER A 38 0.72 -7.81 -3.57
C SER A 38 1.37 -6.60 -4.27
N TRP A 39 2.53 -6.15 -3.79
CA TRP A 39 3.28 -5.07 -4.45
C TRP A 39 3.82 -5.47 -5.81
N THR A 40 4.31 -6.70 -5.95
CA THR A 40 4.84 -7.19 -7.22
C THR A 40 3.77 -7.29 -8.29
N HIS A 41 2.53 -7.67 -7.92
CA HIS A 41 1.41 -7.88 -8.83
C HIS A 41 0.95 -6.62 -9.58
N ARG A 42 1.27 -5.43 -9.06
CA ARG A 42 0.90 -4.13 -9.68
C ARG A 42 2.06 -3.43 -10.41
N ILE A 43 3.24 -4.03 -10.47
CA ILE A 43 4.39 -3.44 -11.15
C ILE A 43 4.19 -3.62 -12.67
N GLN A 44 4.28 -2.52 -13.42
CA GLN A 44 4.29 -2.56 -14.87
C GLN A 44 5.64 -3.06 -15.40
N PRO A 45 5.68 -3.97 -16.38
CA PRO A 45 6.90 -4.40 -17.04
C PRO A 45 7.71 -3.23 -17.61
N GLN A 46 9.03 -3.33 -17.59
CA GLN A 46 9.93 -2.29 -18.09
C GLN A 46 11.07 -2.90 -18.90
N GLY A 47 11.41 -2.24 -20.00
CA GLY A 47 12.52 -2.64 -20.87
C GLY A 47 13.28 -1.46 -21.45
N ARG A 48 14.37 -1.75 -22.16
CA ARG A 48 15.00 -0.84 -23.12
C ARG A 48 14.73 -1.35 -24.53
N ASP A 49 14.77 -0.45 -25.51
CA ASP A 49 14.70 -0.85 -26.93
C ASP A 49 15.76 -1.93 -27.21
N PRO A 50 15.35 -3.13 -27.70
CA PRO A 50 16.27 -4.24 -27.97
C PRO A 50 17.42 -3.88 -28.93
N MET A 51 17.20 -2.89 -29.81
CA MET A 51 18.18 -2.43 -30.80
C MET A 51 18.97 -1.17 -30.37
N ALA A 52 18.74 -0.66 -29.15
CA ALA A 52 19.46 0.51 -28.65
C ALA A 52 20.97 0.25 -28.55
N GLY A 53 21.77 1.16 -29.15
CA GLY A 53 23.24 1.08 -29.16
C GLY A 53 23.82 -0.02 -30.07
N LYS A 54 22.97 -0.75 -30.82
CA LYS A 54 23.38 -1.84 -31.73
C LYS A 54 23.19 -1.53 -33.22
N ARG A 55 22.55 -0.40 -33.56
CA ARG A 55 22.25 -0.02 -34.97
C ARG A 55 23.46 0.47 -35.76
N ARG A 56 24.58 0.79 -35.11
CA ARG A 56 25.77 1.30 -35.80
C ARG A 56 26.58 0.14 -36.37
N VAL A 57 26.99 0.29 -37.63
CA VAL A 57 27.97 -0.60 -38.26
C VAL A 57 29.37 -0.18 -37.79
N THR A 58 30.14 -1.14 -37.31
CA THR A 58 31.49 -0.92 -36.79
C THR A 58 32.50 -1.86 -37.44
N GLU A 59 33.76 -1.46 -37.42
CA GLU A 59 34.92 -2.27 -37.78
C GLU A 59 36.07 -2.03 -36.80
N ASN A 60 36.95 -3.01 -36.67
CA ASN A 60 38.16 -2.93 -35.88
C ASN A 60 39.37 -2.77 -36.79
N ILE A 61 40.20 -1.76 -36.53
CA ILE A 61 41.41 -1.47 -37.33
C ILE A 61 42.53 -2.49 -37.02
N GLY A 62 42.44 -3.23 -35.90
CA GLY A 62 43.38 -4.29 -35.57
C GLY A 62 44.57 -3.82 -34.73
N LYS A 63 45.74 -4.42 -34.94
CA LYS A 63 46.98 -4.20 -34.16
C LYS A 63 47.98 -3.34 -34.95
N GLY A 64 48.97 -2.75 -34.28
CA GLY A 64 50.08 -2.04 -34.94
C GLY A 64 49.85 -0.53 -35.17
N HIS A 65 48.84 0.05 -34.54
CA HIS A 65 48.46 1.46 -34.75
C HIS A 65 48.55 2.34 -33.48
N GLY A 66 49.21 1.87 -32.41
CA GLY A 66 49.29 2.60 -31.13
C GLY A 66 47.93 2.84 -30.45
N MET A 67 46.88 2.12 -30.86
CA MET A 67 45.51 2.26 -30.37
C MET A 67 44.96 0.94 -29.83
N ALA A 68 43.99 1.05 -28.92
CA ALA A 68 43.22 -0.10 -28.45
C ALA A 68 42.36 -0.71 -29.59
N ARG A 69 42.18 -2.03 -29.54
CA ARG A 69 41.44 -2.84 -30.53
C ARG A 69 39.92 -2.74 -30.36
N VAL A 70 39.40 -1.52 -30.38
CA VAL A 70 37.98 -1.22 -30.17
C VAL A 70 37.27 -1.00 -31.50
N GLU A 71 36.08 -1.58 -31.62
CA GLU A 71 35.16 -1.39 -32.74
C GLU A 71 34.79 0.10 -32.93
N ARG A 72 35.01 0.62 -34.14
CA ARG A 72 34.80 2.03 -34.52
C ARG A 72 33.93 2.12 -35.78
N ILE A 73 33.26 3.26 -35.99
CA ILE A 73 32.55 3.51 -37.25
C ILE A 73 33.54 3.69 -38.41
N LYS A 74 33.15 3.31 -39.63
CA LYS A 74 34.03 3.32 -40.81
C LYS A 74 34.40 4.73 -41.28
N THR A 75 33.42 5.62 -41.28
CA THR A 75 33.54 6.98 -41.82
C THR A 75 33.99 7.99 -40.76
N SER A 76 34.58 9.11 -41.22
CA SER A 76 34.93 10.23 -40.35
C SER A 76 33.70 10.67 -39.54
N PRO A 77 33.79 10.83 -38.21
CA PRO A 77 35.00 10.98 -37.38
C PRO A 77 35.55 9.69 -36.69
N ARG A 78 35.15 8.48 -37.11
CA ARG A 78 35.69 7.18 -36.62
C ARG A 78 35.69 6.97 -35.09
N PHE A 79 34.66 7.45 -34.39
CA PHE A 79 34.50 7.19 -32.95
C PHE A 79 34.12 5.73 -32.66
N ALA A 80 34.41 5.28 -31.43
CA ALA A 80 34.09 3.94 -30.94
C ALA A 80 32.57 3.76 -30.74
N ALA A 81 32.03 2.61 -31.14
CA ALA A 81 30.60 2.30 -31.05
C ALA A 81 30.35 0.83 -30.71
N PHE A 82 29.09 0.43 -30.58
CA PHE A 82 28.61 -0.92 -30.24
C PHE A 82 28.94 -1.39 -28.81
N VAL A 83 30.21 -1.32 -28.40
CA VAL A 83 30.70 -1.86 -27.12
C VAL A 83 30.19 -1.09 -25.89
N PRO A 84 30.08 -1.73 -24.70
CA PRO A 84 29.42 -1.09 -23.56
C PRO A 84 30.17 0.04 -22.87
N PHE A 85 31.50 0.05 -22.96
CA PHE A 85 32.33 1.11 -22.40
C PHE A 85 32.41 2.35 -23.32
N ALA A 86 31.93 2.25 -24.58
CA ALA A 86 31.88 3.38 -25.49
C ALA A 86 30.63 4.23 -25.28
N ARG A 87 30.76 5.55 -25.43
CA ARG A 87 29.63 6.49 -25.39
C ARG A 87 28.66 6.18 -26.53
N GLY A 88 27.39 5.96 -26.21
CA GLY A 88 26.35 5.62 -27.20
C GLY A 88 26.37 4.17 -27.68
N GLY A 89 27.25 3.31 -27.13
CA GLY A 89 27.22 1.87 -27.33
C GLY A 89 26.08 1.19 -26.55
N ARG A 90 25.94 -0.13 -26.73
CA ARG A 90 24.90 -0.91 -26.04
C ARG A 90 25.17 -0.97 -24.54
N ARG A 91 24.15 -0.97 -23.69
CA ARG A 91 24.33 -1.32 -22.27
C ARG A 91 24.61 -2.82 -22.14
N THR A 92 25.49 -3.23 -21.23
CA THR A 92 25.90 -4.64 -21.06
C THR A 92 24.70 -5.53 -20.73
N HIS A 93 23.95 -5.17 -19.68
CA HIS A 93 22.75 -5.88 -19.23
C HIS A 93 21.60 -4.88 -19.03
N PRO A 94 20.86 -4.53 -20.10
CA PRO A 94 19.68 -3.69 -19.98
C PRO A 94 18.53 -4.45 -19.30
N PRO A 95 17.56 -3.74 -18.67
CA PRO A 95 16.35 -4.37 -18.18
C PRO A 95 15.57 -4.96 -19.35
N LYS A 96 15.08 -6.17 -19.13
CA LYS A 96 14.33 -7.01 -20.07
C LYS A 96 12.86 -7.06 -19.65
N VAL A 97 11.97 -7.07 -20.63
CA VAL A 97 10.52 -7.14 -20.38
C VAL A 97 10.12 -8.52 -19.87
N GLU A 98 10.90 -9.55 -20.21
CA GLU A 98 10.73 -10.95 -19.81
C GLU A 98 11.12 -11.23 -18.36
N LYS A 99 11.57 -10.22 -17.60
CA LYS A 99 11.89 -10.38 -16.19
C LYS A 99 10.65 -10.87 -15.44
N VAL A 100 10.76 -11.97 -14.70
CA VAL A 100 9.70 -12.44 -13.79
C VAL A 100 9.53 -11.42 -12.68
N ILE A 101 8.37 -10.79 -12.63
CA ILE A 101 8.02 -9.77 -11.63
C ILE A 101 7.12 -10.38 -10.55
N TRP A 102 6.23 -11.28 -10.94
CA TRP A 102 5.16 -11.79 -10.11
C TRP A 102 5.68 -12.77 -9.03
N GLU A 103 5.45 -12.45 -7.76
CA GLU A 103 5.72 -13.37 -6.65
C GLU A 103 4.42 -14.06 -6.20
N ASP A 104 4.40 -15.38 -6.24
CA ASP A 104 3.24 -16.17 -5.82
C ASP A 104 3.18 -16.37 -4.31
N ILE A 105 1.95 -16.42 -3.79
CA ILE A 105 1.66 -16.75 -2.40
C ILE A 105 0.47 -17.70 -2.32
N ASN A 106 0.59 -18.71 -1.45
CA ASN A 106 -0.47 -19.70 -1.24
C ASN A 106 -1.75 -19.03 -0.70
N LYS A 107 -2.92 -19.48 -1.16
CA LYS A 107 -4.22 -18.96 -0.70
C LYS A 107 -4.38 -19.08 0.83
N LYS A 108 -3.95 -20.20 1.42
CA LYS A 108 -4.00 -20.46 2.88
C LYS A 108 -3.08 -19.50 3.65
N GLU A 109 -1.85 -19.32 3.18
CA GLU A 109 -0.88 -18.41 3.78
C GLU A 109 -1.35 -16.96 3.72
N ARG A 110 -1.89 -16.54 2.57
CA ARG A 110 -2.49 -15.21 2.40
C ARG A 110 -3.65 -14.96 3.34
N ARG A 111 -4.58 -15.92 3.49
CA ARG A 111 -5.71 -15.82 4.44
C ARG A 111 -5.20 -15.65 5.86
N LEU A 112 -4.19 -16.41 6.26
CA LEU A 112 -3.60 -16.29 7.59
C LEU A 112 -2.91 -14.95 7.82
N ALA A 113 -2.20 -14.42 6.81
CA ALA A 113 -1.62 -13.08 6.89
C ALA A 113 -2.69 -11.99 7.09
N ILE A 114 -3.87 -12.12 6.44
CA ILE A 114 -5.02 -11.22 6.67
C ILE A 114 -5.50 -11.34 8.12
N MET A 115 -5.72 -12.55 8.62
CA MET A 115 -6.17 -12.78 10.00
C MET A 115 -5.21 -12.17 11.03
N SER A 116 -3.91 -12.37 10.85
CA SER A 116 -2.89 -11.80 11.75
C SER A 116 -2.83 -10.27 11.66
N ALA A 117 -3.02 -9.69 10.46
CA ALA A 117 -3.10 -8.25 10.30
C ALA A 117 -4.37 -7.65 10.93
N ILE A 118 -5.51 -8.34 10.89
CA ILE A 118 -6.75 -7.94 11.58
C ILE A 118 -6.54 -7.99 13.09
N ALA A 119 -5.97 -9.07 13.64
CA ALA A 119 -5.67 -9.17 15.07
C ALA A 119 -4.77 -8.03 15.55
N ALA A 120 -3.79 -7.62 14.74
CA ALA A 120 -2.92 -6.50 15.06
C ALA A 120 -3.65 -5.14 15.14
N THR A 121 -4.80 -4.96 14.49
CA THR A 121 -5.58 -3.70 14.60
C THR A 121 -6.35 -3.58 15.91
N ALA A 122 -6.52 -4.69 16.66
CA ALA A 122 -7.11 -4.69 17.99
C ALA A 122 -6.10 -4.47 19.12
N ASN A 123 -4.80 -4.45 18.83
CA ASN A 123 -3.77 -4.23 19.84
C ASN A 123 -3.38 -2.75 19.90
N TYR A 124 -3.63 -2.11 21.05
CA TYR A 124 -3.34 -0.70 21.29
C TYR A 124 -1.85 -0.34 21.07
N ASP A 125 -0.93 -1.17 21.57
CA ASP A 125 0.52 -0.91 21.50
C ASP A 125 1.01 -0.93 20.05
N LEU A 126 0.51 -1.86 19.24
CA LEU A 126 0.87 -1.95 17.82
C LEU A 126 0.34 -0.74 17.04
N VAL A 127 -0.88 -0.30 17.33
CA VAL A 127 -1.48 0.87 16.66
C VAL A 127 -0.73 2.15 17.01
N ARG A 128 -0.38 2.32 18.28
CA ARG A 128 0.43 3.45 18.76
C ARG A 128 1.85 3.40 18.20
N ALA A 129 2.51 2.24 18.21
CA ALA A 129 3.86 2.04 17.67
C ALA A 129 3.94 2.30 16.16
N ARG A 130 2.87 2.04 15.40
CA ARG A 130 2.77 2.42 13.98
C ARG A 130 2.77 3.94 13.78
N GLY A 131 2.41 4.70 14.82
CA GLY A 131 2.44 6.15 14.88
C GLY A 131 1.07 6.81 14.75
N HIS A 132 -0.03 6.05 14.84
CA HIS A 132 -1.37 6.64 14.91
C HIS A 132 -1.57 7.39 16.23
N ILE A 133 -2.29 8.51 16.18
CA ILE A 133 -2.69 9.24 17.38
C ILE A 133 -3.99 8.61 17.89
N VAL A 134 -3.91 7.97 19.05
CA VAL A 134 -5.02 7.20 19.66
C VAL A 134 -5.35 7.68 21.07
N ASP A 135 -4.87 8.86 21.47
CA ASP A 135 -5.04 9.39 22.83
C ASP A 135 -6.51 9.72 23.14
N ASN A 136 -7.25 10.23 22.14
CA ASN A 136 -8.68 10.59 22.25
C ASN A 136 -9.64 9.49 21.76
N VAL A 137 -9.12 8.32 21.39
CA VAL A 137 -9.92 7.22 20.85
C VAL A 137 -10.48 6.39 22.01
N PRO A 138 -11.80 6.13 22.05
CA PRO A 138 -12.42 5.48 23.21
C PRO A 138 -12.02 4.00 23.38
N GLN A 139 -11.78 3.30 22.27
CA GLN A 139 -11.34 1.90 22.28
C GLN A 139 -10.66 1.51 20.96
N VAL A 140 -9.89 0.42 20.99
CA VAL A 140 -9.28 -0.19 19.79
C VAL A 140 -9.61 -1.69 19.80
N PRO A 141 -10.24 -2.25 18.75
CA PRO A 141 -10.73 -1.61 17.53
C PRO A 141 -12.02 -0.80 17.77
N ILE A 142 -12.26 0.23 16.96
CA ILE A 142 -13.49 1.02 17.02
C ILE A 142 -14.58 0.27 16.26
N VAL A 143 -15.73 0.05 16.89
CA VAL A 143 -16.91 -0.55 16.24
C VAL A 143 -18.05 0.45 16.29
N VAL A 144 -18.68 0.71 15.15
CA VAL A 144 -19.79 1.67 15.00
C VAL A 144 -21.03 0.99 14.43
N THR A 145 -22.20 1.63 14.60
CA THR A 145 -23.44 1.16 13.99
C THR A 145 -23.37 1.22 12.45
N ASP A 146 -24.22 0.42 11.80
CA ASP A 146 -24.27 0.32 10.33
C ASP A 146 -24.82 1.59 9.67
N ASP A 147 -25.34 2.54 10.45
CA ASP A 147 -25.78 3.85 9.96
C ASP A 147 -24.64 4.64 9.31
N LEU A 148 -23.39 4.36 9.68
CA LEU A 148 -22.23 4.97 9.04
C LEU A 148 -22.18 4.66 7.53
N GLU A 149 -22.68 3.49 7.09
CA GLU A 149 -22.62 3.06 5.68
C GLU A 149 -23.43 3.97 4.75
N LYS A 150 -24.46 4.63 5.28
CA LYS A 150 -25.41 5.50 4.57
C LYS A 150 -24.95 6.96 4.45
N VAL A 151 -23.84 7.33 5.09
CA VAL A 151 -23.38 8.73 5.12
C VAL A 151 -22.67 9.11 3.81
N PHE A 152 -23.32 9.93 2.98
CA PHE A 152 -22.81 10.33 1.68
C PHE A 152 -22.09 11.69 1.66
N LYS A 153 -22.27 12.56 2.66
CA LYS A 153 -21.66 13.90 2.70
C LYS A 153 -20.37 13.92 3.52
N THR A 154 -19.31 14.51 2.95
CA THR A 154 -18.01 14.67 3.63
C THR A 154 -18.06 15.56 4.88
N ALA A 155 -18.96 16.54 4.93
CA ALA A 155 -19.15 17.37 6.11
C ALA A 155 -19.67 16.55 7.31
N GLN A 156 -20.63 15.66 7.06
CA GLN A 156 -21.20 14.76 8.07
C GLN A 156 -20.16 13.75 8.56
N THR A 157 -19.41 13.10 7.66
CA THR A 157 -18.34 12.17 8.07
C THR A 157 -17.25 12.86 8.89
N ARG A 158 -16.95 14.14 8.61
CA ARG A 158 -16.02 14.93 9.42
C ARG A 158 -16.52 15.14 10.85
N GLU A 159 -17.80 15.44 11.04
CA GLU A 159 -18.39 15.61 12.36
C GLU A 159 -18.36 14.31 13.16
N ILE A 160 -18.71 13.19 12.52
CA ILE A 160 -18.65 11.85 13.11
C ILE A 160 -17.21 11.52 13.54
N PHE A 161 -16.20 11.77 12.69
CA PHE A 161 -14.80 11.49 13.03
C PHE A 161 -14.26 12.33 14.19
N LYS A 162 -14.78 13.56 14.37
CA LYS A 162 -14.44 14.38 15.54
C LYS A 162 -15.02 13.78 16.81
N LYS A 163 -16.29 13.38 16.78
CA LYS A 163 -16.97 12.76 17.92
C LYS A 163 -16.35 11.41 18.31
N LEU A 164 -15.92 10.60 17.34
CA LEU A 164 -15.22 9.33 17.56
C LEU A 164 -13.74 9.48 17.96
N GLY A 165 -13.19 10.70 18.00
CA GLY A 165 -11.79 10.96 18.37
C GLY A 165 -10.74 10.58 17.32
N VAL A 166 -11.14 10.19 16.10
CA VAL A 166 -10.21 9.77 15.02
C VAL A 166 -9.74 10.93 14.15
N TRP A 167 -10.30 12.13 14.33
CA TRP A 167 -9.99 13.31 13.53
C TRP A 167 -8.52 13.73 13.65
N ASP A 168 -7.92 13.60 14.83
CA ASP A 168 -6.50 13.94 15.06
C ASP A 168 -5.56 13.11 14.18
N ASP A 169 -5.90 11.83 13.93
CA ASP A 169 -5.12 10.97 13.04
C ASP A 169 -5.21 11.39 11.57
N ILE A 170 -6.38 11.91 11.16
CA ILE A 170 -6.60 12.47 9.82
C ILE A 170 -5.83 13.78 9.66
N GLU A 171 -5.82 14.64 10.69
CA GLU A 171 -5.02 15.85 10.69
C GLU A 171 -3.53 15.54 10.61
N ARG A 172 -3.05 14.55 11.38
CA ARG A 172 -1.69 14.03 11.27
C ARG A 172 -1.38 13.58 9.84
N ALA A 173 -2.29 12.84 9.20
CA ALA A 173 -2.09 12.37 7.83
C ALA A 173 -1.98 13.54 6.82
N LYS A 174 -2.76 14.61 7.04
CA LYS A 174 -2.68 15.86 6.26
C LYS A 174 -1.35 16.58 6.48
N ARG A 175 -0.95 16.82 7.73
CA ARG A 175 0.31 17.52 8.09
C ARG A 175 1.54 16.77 7.60
N ASN A 176 1.53 15.43 7.67
CA ASN A 176 2.65 14.59 7.27
C ASN A 176 2.73 14.32 5.75
N THR A 177 1.84 14.90 4.96
CA THR A 177 1.93 14.83 3.50
C THR A 177 3.07 15.72 3.01
N LYS A 178 4.12 15.10 2.47
CA LYS A 178 5.34 15.79 2.04
C LYS A 178 5.64 15.61 0.56
N ILE A 179 6.38 16.55 -0.01
CA ILE A 179 6.92 16.41 -1.36
C ILE A 179 7.99 15.30 -1.37
N ARG A 180 7.90 14.39 -2.34
CA ARG A 180 8.83 13.28 -2.52
C ARG A 180 10.22 13.79 -2.91
N ALA A 181 11.26 13.33 -2.22
CA ALA A 181 12.63 13.53 -2.66
C ALA A 181 12.95 12.72 -3.94
N GLY A 182 13.80 13.28 -4.81
CA GLY A 182 14.29 12.63 -6.03
C GLY A 182 13.38 12.77 -7.27
N LYS A 183 13.74 12.05 -8.34
CA LYS A 183 13.14 12.16 -9.69
C LYS A 183 11.70 11.62 -9.80
N GLY A 184 11.18 10.95 -8.76
CA GLY A 184 9.79 10.48 -8.74
C GLY A 184 8.76 11.61 -8.89
N LYS A 185 9.14 12.85 -8.51
CA LYS A 185 8.34 14.06 -8.72
C LYS A 185 7.99 14.30 -10.18
N MET A 186 8.91 13.99 -11.10
CA MET A 186 8.71 14.18 -12.54
C MET A 186 7.80 13.11 -13.17
N ARG A 187 7.50 12.03 -12.46
CA ARG A 187 6.73 10.87 -12.96
C ARG A 187 5.32 10.80 -12.35
N GLY A 188 4.73 11.95 -12.04
CA GLY A 188 3.39 12.04 -11.42
C GLY A 188 3.32 11.64 -9.94
N ARG A 189 4.43 11.27 -9.29
CA ARG A 189 4.46 10.82 -7.88
C ARG A 189 5.04 11.89 -6.94
N ARG A 190 4.62 13.15 -7.13
CA ARG A 190 5.18 14.33 -6.44
C ARG A 190 4.92 14.33 -4.93
N TYR A 191 3.71 13.98 -4.50
CA TYR A 191 3.35 13.98 -3.08
C TYR A 191 3.40 12.57 -2.49
N LYS A 192 4.01 12.42 -1.30
CA LYS A 192 3.89 11.25 -0.43
C LYS A 192 2.80 11.55 0.59
N LYS A 193 1.59 11.06 0.33
CA LYS A 193 0.47 11.13 1.29
C LYS A 193 0.67 10.09 2.39
N ALA A 194 0.46 10.49 3.65
CA ALA A 194 0.47 9.57 4.78
C ALA A 194 -0.82 8.72 4.81
N LYS A 195 -0.75 7.55 5.46
CA LYS A 195 -1.90 6.65 5.65
C LYS A 195 -2.49 6.88 7.03
N GLY A 196 -3.78 7.23 7.06
CA GLY A 196 -4.59 7.44 8.26
C GLY A 196 -5.48 6.25 8.54
N PRO A 197 -6.70 6.46 9.07
CA PRO A 197 -7.57 5.36 9.47
C PRO A 197 -8.09 4.58 8.26
N LEU A 198 -8.49 3.33 8.51
CA LEU A 198 -9.20 2.46 7.57
C LEU A 198 -10.63 2.31 8.05
N ILE A 199 -11.60 2.44 7.15
CA ILE A 199 -13.02 2.19 7.44
C ILE A 199 -13.40 0.89 6.74
N VAL A 200 -13.88 -0.08 7.52
CA VAL A 200 -14.33 -1.37 7.01
C VAL A 200 -15.83 -1.48 7.18
N VAL A 201 -16.52 -1.67 6.06
CA VAL A 201 -17.99 -1.71 5.97
C VAL A 201 -18.45 -3.05 5.42
N ALA A 202 -19.68 -3.46 5.72
CA ALA A 202 -20.30 -4.62 5.10
C ALA A 202 -20.72 -4.28 3.67
N LYS A 203 -21.46 -3.17 3.51
CA LYS A 203 -21.97 -2.69 2.23
C LYS A 203 -21.55 -1.24 1.99
N ASN A 204 -21.52 -0.85 0.73
CA ASN A 204 -21.27 0.54 0.35
C ASN A 204 -22.58 1.19 -0.09
N GLU A 205 -23.23 1.90 0.83
CA GLU A 205 -24.49 2.61 0.59
C GLU A 205 -24.30 4.14 0.47
N GLY A 206 -23.06 4.61 0.31
CA GLY A 206 -22.74 6.03 0.18
C GLY A 206 -21.46 6.46 0.90
N ILE A 207 -21.02 5.69 1.90
CA ILE A 207 -19.84 5.99 2.71
C ILE A 207 -18.54 6.18 1.91
N VAL A 208 -18.34 5.45 0.79
CA VAL A 208 -17.18 5.68 -0.07
C VAL A 208 -17.19 7.10 -0.65
N GLN A 209 -18.36 7.63 -1.02
CA GLN A 209 -18.49 9.01 -1.53
C GLN A 209 -18.24 10.03 -0.41
N GLY A 210 -18.78 9.75 0.80
CA GLY A 210 -18.64 10.62 1.96
C GLY A 210 -17.21 10.70 2.51
N ALA A 211 -16.46 9.60 2.49
CA ALA A 211 -15.16 9.52 3.18
C ALA A 211 -13.92 9.61 2.26
N ARG A 212 -14.04 9.40 0.94
CA ARG A 212 -12.88 9.35 0.00
C ARG A 212 -11.99 10.61 -0.03
N ASN A 213 -12.55 11.76 0.34
CA ASN A 213 -11.84 13.05 0.25
C ASN A 213 -10.96 13.34 1.47
N HIS A 214 -11.13 12.58 2.56
CA HIS A 214 -10.36 12.79 3.77
C HIS A 214 -8.91 12.30 3.60
N PRO A 215 -7.90 13.09 4.01
CA PRO A 215 -6.50 12.72 3.85
C PRO A 215 -6.16 11.41 4.57
N GLY A 216 -5.68 10.41 3.82
CA GLY A 216 -5.18 9.16 4.37
C GLY A 216 -6.26 8.16 4.78
N VAL A 217 -7.55 8.50 4.63
CA VAL A 217 -8.66 7.57 4.86
C VAL A 217 -8.81 6.65 3.66
N ASP A 218 -8.86 5.34 3.92
CA ASP A 218 -9.27 4.36 2.91
C ASP A 218 -10.58 3.70 3.39
N VAL A 219 -11.48 3.36 2.47
CA VAL A 219 -12.74 2.66 2.75
C VAL A 219 -12.73 1.35 1.97
N VAL A 220 -13.11 0.25 2.62
CA VAL A 220 -13.15 -1.08 1.98
C VAL A 220 -14.30 -1.91 2.52
N THR A 221 -14.85 -2.78 1.68
CA THR A 221 -15.79 -3.81 2.14
C THR A 221 -15.04 -5.01 2.73
N VAL A 222 -15.64 -5.70 3.69
CA VAL A 222 -15.02 -6.88 4.33
C VAL A 222 -14.59 -7.93 3.31
N GLU A 223 -15.40 -8.16 2.28
CA GLU A 223 -15.15 -9.18 1.26
C GLU A 223 -13.90 -8.89 0.42
N ASN A 224 -13.54 -7.60 0.26
CA ASN A 224 -12.40 -7.15 -0.52
C ASN A 224 -11.21 -6.72 0.36
N LEU A 225 -11.19 -7.13 1.63
CA LEU A 225 -10.17 -6.73 2.59
C LEU A 225 -8.81 -7.39 2.28
N GLY A 226 -7.84 -6.56 1.89
CA GLY A 226 -6.47 -6.98 1.58
C GLY A 226 -5.46 -6.64 2.68
N VAL A 227 -4.37 -7.40 2.75
CA VAL A 227 -3.27 -7.17 3.72
C VAL A 227 -2.64 -5.79 3.55
N GLU A 228 -2.53 -5.27 2.33
CA GLU A 228 -1.94 -3.94 2.10
C GLU A 228 -2.75 -2.80 2.73
N LEU A 229 -4.07 -2.96 2.83
CA LEU A 229 -4.92 -1.96 3.48
C LEU A 229 -4.76 -1.99 5.00
N LEU A 230 -4.61 -3.18 5.59
CA LEU A 230 -4.44 -3.39 7.03
C LEU A 230 -3.01 -3.10 7.52
N ALA A 231 -2.01 -3.43 6.70
CA ALA A 231 -0.58 -3.28 7.03
C ALA A 231 0.20 -2.57 5.91
N PRO A 232 -0.12 -1.29 5.59
CA PRO A 232 0.56 -0.59 4.51
C PRO A 232 2.03 -0.41 4.86
N GLY A 233 2.90 -0.81 3.94
CA GLY A 233 4.35 -0.75 4.16
C GLY A 233 4.92 -1.94 4.92
N THR A 234 4.18 -3.04 5.08
CA THR A 234 4.52 -4.19 5.95
C THR A 234 4.43 -3.88 7.45
N HIS A 235 3.88 -2.72 7.81
CA HIS A 235 3.69 -2.26 9.18
C HIS A 235 2.22 -2.43 9.61
N PRO A 236 1.89 -3.46 10.41
CA PRO A 236 0.54 -3.74 10.90
C PRO A 236 0.15 -2.78 12.04
N GLY A 237 -1.08 -2.92 12.55
CA GLY A 237 -1.62 -2.00 13.57
C GLY A 237 -2.15 -0.70 12.96
N ARG A 238 -2.87 -0.78 11.83
CA ARG A 238 -3.53 0.41 11.28
C ARG A 238 -4.80 0.69 12.10
N LEU A 239 -5.01 1.96 12.48
CA LEU A 239 -6.25 2.39 13.13
C LEU A 239 -7.43 2.08 12.21
N THR A 240 -8.36 1.24 12.69
CA THR A 240 -9.45 0.72 11.88
C THR A 240 -10.80 0.93 12.57
N VAL A 241 -11.76 1.49 11.84
CA VAL A 241 -13.16 1.66 12.23
C VAL A 241 -13.97 0.59 11.52
N TRP A 242 -14.66 -0.24 12.28
CA TRP A 242 -15.48 -1.35 11.78
C TRP A 242 -16.96 -1.03 11.95
N THR A 243 -17.79 -1.38 10.98
CA THR A 243 -19.24 -1.44 11.20
C THR A 243 -19.64 -2.74 11.88
N LYS A 244 -20.79 -2.76 12.57
CA LYS A 244 -21.30 -3.96 13.23
C LYS A 244 -21.50 -5.10 12.22
N GLY A 245 -22.16 -4.82 11.10
CA GLY A 245 -22.35 -5.77 10.02
C GLY A 245 -21.04 -6.29 9.43
N ALA A 246 -19.98 -5.47 9.42
CA ALA A 246 -18.66 -5.91 8.98
C ALA A 246 -18.05 -6.97 9.92
N ILE A 247 -18.24 -6.82 11.23
CA ILE A 247 -17.78 -7.78 12.24
C ILE A 247 -18.56 -9.10 12.15
N GLU A 248 -19.89 -9.03 11.94
CA GLU A 248 -20.72 -10.21 11.74
C GLU A 248 -20.30 -10.97 10.48
N ARG A 249 -20.09 -10.28 9.36
CA ARG A 249 -19.63 -10.89 8.12
C ARG A 249 -18.22 -11.48 8.25
N LEU A 250 -17.33 -10.86 9.03
CA LEU A 250 -16.02 -11.46 9.35
C LEU A 250 -16.15 -12.78 10.11
N ARG A 251 -17.15 -12.91 10.97
CA ARG A 251 -17.44 -14.15 11.70
C ARG A 251 -17.85 -15.27 10.75
N GLU A 252 -18.56 -14.98 9.67
CA GLU A 252 -18.93 -15.98 8.66
C GLU A 252 -17.75 -16.38 7.75
N ILE A 253 -16.85 -15.44 7.45
CA ILE A 253 -15.73 -15.69 6.53
C ILE A 253 -14.59 -16.48 7.22
N TYR A 254 -14.36 -16.21 8.51
CA TYR A 254 -13.22 -16.77 9.27
C TYR A 254 -13.62 -17.56 10.53
N GLY A 255 -14.90 -17.60 10.89
CA GLY A 255 -15.44 -18.49 11.92
C GLY A 255 -15.77 -19.85 11.36
#